data_AF-A0A9D1ZZ40-F1
#
_entry.id   AF-A0A9D1ZZ40-F1
#
_cell.length_a   1.000
_cell.length_b   1.000
_cell.length_c   1.000
_cell.angle_alpha   90.00
_cell.angle_beta   90.00
_cell.angle_gamma   90.00
#
_symmetry.space_group_name_H-M   'P 1'
#
loop_
_entity.id
_entity.type
_entity.pdbx_description
1 polymer ?
#
loop_
_entity_poly.entity_id
_entity_poly.type
_entity_poly.pdbx_seq_one_letter_code
_entity_poly.pdbx_strand_id
1 'polypeptide(L)' 'MRKAKLQLEAVKAALEKMRGEYVVMNINRGRNKFERAEGVLTDLYPSIFTVVSDGKVTSYSYNDILSRNIRFCAKK' A
#
# COMPACT_ATOMS: atom_id res chain seq x y z
N MET A 1 9.81 -8.17 20.93
CA MET A 1 9.98 -7.45 19.64
C MET A 1 9.66 -8.26 18.36
N ARG A 2 9.27 -9.55 18.41
CA ARG A 2 9.05 -10.37 17.18
C ARG A 2 7.78 -10.08 16.36
N LYS A 3 6.75 -9.44 16.93
CA LYS A 3 5.44 -9.29 16.26
C LYS A 3 5.46 -8.36 15.05
N ALA A 4 6.17 -7.22 15.12
CA ALA A 4 6.19 -6.24 14.03
C ALA A 4 6.87 -6.76 12.76
N LYS A 5 7.94 -7.55 12.90
CA LYS A 5 8.67 -8.13 11.77
C LYS A 5 7.79 -9.13 11.01
N LEU A 6 7.08 -10.00 11.72
CA LEU A 6 6.17 -10.98 11.12
C LEU A 6 5.02 -10.31 10.34
N GLN A 7 4.49 -9.20 10.88
CA GLN A 7 3.44 -8.41 10.21
C GLN A 7 3.96 -7.76 8.92
N LEU A 8 5.19 -7.23 8.94
CA LEU A 8 5.81 -6.65 7.75
C LEU A 8 6.00 -7.69 6.63
N GLU A 9 6.48 -8.88 6.98
CA GLU A 9 6.64 -10.00 6.03
C GLU A 9 5.29 -10.42 5.44
N ALA A 10 4.23 -10.48 6.26
CA ALA A 10 2.88 -10.79 5.78
C ALA A 10 2.34 -9.72 4.82
N VAL A 11 2.55 -8.43 5.11
CA VAL A 11 2.17 -7.33 4.21
C VAL A 11 2.90 -7.42 2.87
N LYS A 12 4.21 -7.68 2.90
CA LYS A 12 5.00 -7.87 1.67
C LYS A 12 4.48 -9.04 0.85
N ALA A 13 4.23 -10.19 1.47
CA ALA A 13 3.69 -11.36 0.79
C ALA A 13 2.28 -11.10 0.20
N ALA A 14 1.45 -10.29 0.86
CA ALA A 14 0.15 -9.90 0.32
C ALA A 14 0.29 -8.97 -0.90
N LEU A 15 1.20 -8.00 -0.83
CA LEU A 15 1.46 -7.09 -1.94
C LEU A 15 2.08 -7.79 -3.15
N GLU A 16 2.99 -8.75 -2.93
CA GLU A 16 3.54 -9.60 -3.99
C GLU A 16 2.44 -10.33 -4.77
N LYS A 17 1.40 -10.83 -4.07
CA LYS A 17 0.26 -11.49 -4.71
C LYS A 17 -0.61 -10.54 -5.54
N MET A 18 -0.69 -9.28 -5.14
CA MET A 18 -1.47 -8.23 -5.84
C MET A 18 -0.62 -7.46 -6.86
N ARG A 19 0.63 -7.85 -7.08
CA ARG A 19 1.52 -7.16 -8.00
C ARG A 19 0.96 -7.23 -9.42
N GLY A 20 0.91 -6.09 -10.09
CA GLY A 20 0.31 -5.94 -11.41
C GLY A 20 -1.21 -5.79 -11.39
N GLU A 21 -1.85 -5.88 -10.22
CA GLU A 21 -3.30 -5.68 -10.11
C GLU A 21 -3.67 -4.21 -9.89
N TYR A 22 -4.88 -3.87 -10.32
CA TYR A 22 -5.50 -2.60 -10.01
C TYR A 22 -6.02 -2.59 -8.57
N VAL A 23 -5.46 -1.71 -7.76
CA VAL A 23 -5.73 -1.54 -6.34
C VAL A 23 -6.37 -0.19 -6.05
N VAL A 24 -7.31 -0.18 -5.11
CA VAL A 24 -7.89 1.04 -4.56
C VAL A 24 -7.41 1.18 -3.13
N MET A 25 -6.79 2.32 -2.83
CA MET A 25 -6.22 2.63 -1.54
C MET A 25 -6.91 3.85 -0.94
N ASN A 26 -7.18 3.78 0.35
CA ASN A 26 -7.60 4.93 1.13
C ASN A 26 -6.43 5.38 2.01
N ILE A 27 -5.94 6.59 1.77
CA ILE A 27 -4.73 7.14 2.34
C ILE A 27 -5.09 8.26 3.31
N ASN A 28 -4.59 8.17 4.54
CA ASN A 28 -4.74 9.21 5.54
C ASN A 28 -3.68 10.31 5.31
N ARG A 29 -4.12 11.50 4.91
CA ARG A 29 -3.27 12.69 4.69
C ARG A 29 -3.26 13.65 5.88
N GLY A 30 -3.93 13.34 7.00
CA GLY A 30 -3.94 14.17 8.21
C GLY A 30 -5.23 14.13 9.02
N ARG A 31 -5.51 15.20 9.77
CA ARG A 31 -6.72 15.27 10.62
C ARG A 31 -7.99 15.27 9.75
N ASN A 32 -8.75 14.18 9.80
CA ASN A 32 -9.99 13.94 9.05
C ASN A 32 -9.87 14.08 7.52
N LYS A 33 -8.66 13.95 6.95
CA LYS A 33 -8.44 14.03 5.51
C LYS A 33 -8.03 12.67 4.96
N PHE A 34 -8.97 12.02 4.30
CA PHE A 34 -8.77 10.75 3.61
C PHE A 34 -8.78 10.99 2.10
N GLU A 35 -7.76 10.48 1.42
CA GLU A 35 -7.60 10.56 -0.03
C GLU A 35 -7.77 9.16 -0.60
N ARG A 36 -8.67 9.02 -1.58
CA ARG A 36 -8.83 7.79 -2.34
C ARG A 36 -7.88 7.83 -3.53
N ALA A 37 -6.93 6.91 -3.56
CA ALA A 37 -6.01 6.72 -4.68
C ALA A 37 -6.31 5.39 -5.35
N GLU A 38 -6.36 5.39 -6.67
CA GLU A 38 -6.63 4.19 -7.46
C GLU A 38 -5.52 4.03 -8.48
N GLY A 39 -5.01 2.82 -8.67
CA GLY A 39 -3.91 2.62 -9.59
C GLY A 39 -3.43 1.19 -9.65
N VAL A 40 -2.43 0.96 -10.48
CA VAL A 40 -1.82 -0.37 -10.64
C VAL A 40 -0.59 -0.48 -9.75
N LEU A 41 -0.54 -1.52 -8.92
CA LEU A 41 0.64 -1.84 -8.12
C LEU A 41 1.73 -2.39 -9.04
N THR A 42 2.79 -1.62 -9.29
CA THR A 42 3.82 -1.98 -10.29
C THR A 42 5.02 -2.67 -9.67
N ASP A 43 5.72 -1.98 -8.76
CA ASP A 43 7.00 -2.44 -8.23
C ASP A 43 7.02 -2.49 -6.72
N LEU A 44 7.68 -3.53 -6.22
CA LEU A 44 7.87 -3.81 -4.81
C LEU A 44 9.37 -3.80 -4.52
N TYR A 45 9.80 -2.85 -3.70
CA TYR A 45 11.18 -2.75 -3.22
C TYR A 45 11.26 -3.20 -1.77
N PRO A 46 12.46 -3.42 -1.19
CA PRO A 46 12.57 -3.89 0.19
C PRO A 46 11.90 -2.98 1.24
N SER A 47 11.82 -1.67 1.00
CA SER A 47 11.32 -0.68 1.96
C SER A 47 10.07 0.09 1.52
N ILE A 48 9.79 0.13 0.22
CA ILE A 48 8.68 0.87 -0.37
C ILE A 48 8.02 0.05 -1.49
N PHE A 49 6.82 0.45 -1.89
CA PHE A 49 6.14 -0.02 -3.09
C PHE A 49 5.70 1.15 -3.95
N THR A 50 5.52 0.93 -5.25
CA THR A 50 5.08 1.95 -6.22
C THR A 50 3.72 1.60 -6.80
N VAL A 51 2.90 2.64 -6.97
CA VAL A 51 1.61 2.54 -7.63
C VAL A 51 1.55 3.58 -8.73
N VAL A 52 1.09 3.17 -9.90
CA VAL A 52 0.88 4.05 -11.05
C VAL A 52 -0.60 4.41 -11.14
N SER A 53 -0.89 5.71 -11.06
CA SER A 53 -2.22 6.31 -11.24
C SER A 53 -2.11 7.41 -12.29
N ASP A 54 -2.92 7.34 -13.36
CA ASP A 54 -2.98 8.38 -14.41
C ASP A 54 -1.60 8.81 -14.95
N GLY A 55 -0.69 7.84 -15.16
CA GLY A 55 0.67 8.09 -15.64
C GLY A 55 1.63 8.68 -14.59
N LYS A 56 1.20 8.85 -13.33
CA LYS A 56 2.06 9.27 -12.21
C LYS A 56 2.44 8.09 -11.35
N VAL A 57 3.73 7.92 -11.13
CA VAL A 57 4.28 6.93 -10.19
C VAL A 57 4.33 7.54 -8.80
N THR A 58 3.62 6.93 -7.84
CA THR A 58 3.65 7.34 -6.44
C THR A 58 4.22 6.21 -5.60
N SER A 59 5.17 6.52 -4.71
CA SER A 59 5.77 5.56 -3.80
C SER A 59 5.20 5.67 -2.39
N TYR A 60 5.05 4.51 -1.73
CA TYR A 60 4.50 4.38 -0.39
C TYR A 60 5.34 3.43 0.46
N SER A 61 5.37 3.65 1.78
CA SER A 61 6.10 2.78 2.70
C SER A 61 5.21 1.64 3.20
N TYR A 62 5.78 0.46 3.40
CA TYR A 62 5.07 -0.64 4.08
C TYR A 62 4.65 -0.27 5.51
N ASN A 63 5.38 0.65 6.15
CA ASN A 63 5.04 1.11 7.50
C ASN A 63 3.71 1.88 7.53
N ASP A 64 3.32 2.52 6.43
CA ASP A 64 2.04 3.22 6.35
C ASP A 64 0.86 2.26 6.35
N ILE A 65 1.03 1.06 5.80
CA ILE A 65 0.04 -0.02 5.88
C ILE A 65 -0.05 -0.54 7.31
N LEU A 66 1.11 -0.80 7.95
CA LEU A 66 1.17 -1.26 9.34
C LEU A 66 0.56 -0.25 10.32
N SER A 67 0.82 1.04 10.10
CA SER A 67 0.30 2.15 10.91
C SER A 67 -1.15 2.51 10.57
N ARG A 68 -1.79 1.80 9.63
CA ARG A 68 -3.17 2.04 9.15
C ARG A 68 -3.37 3.41 8.50
N ASN A 69 -2.29 4.05 8.05
CA ASN A 69 -2.36 5.25 7.22
C ASN A 69 -2.87 4.90 5.83
N ILE A 70 -2.50 3.72 5.31
CA ILE A 70 -2.97 3.21 4.02
C ILE A 70 -3.83 1.98 4.26
N ARG A 71 -5.00 1.94 3.65
CA ARG A 71 -5.91 0.78 3.66
C ARG A 71 -6.30 0.42 2.25
N PHE A 72 -6.15 -0.85 1.89
CA PHE A 72 -6.66 -1.37 0.62
C PHE A 72 -8.16 -1.61 0.74
N CYS A 73 -8.93 -1.06 -0.21
CA CYS A 73 -10.34 -1.38 -0.36
C CYS A 73 -10.43 -2.65 -1.21
N ALA A 74 -10.94 -3.73 -0.64
CA ALA A 74 -11.14 -4.99 -1.37
C ALA A 74 -12.10 -4.75 -2.56
N LYS A 75 -11.77 -5.32 -3.73
CA LYS A 75 -12.76 -5.51 -4.79
C LYS A 75 -13.82 -6.47 -4.26
N LYS A 76 -15.08 -6.06 -4.37
CA LYS A 76 -16.23 -6.85 -3.96
C LYS A 76 -16.53 -7.91 -5.01
#